data_AF-A0A522VGN9-F1
#
_entry.id   AF-A0A522VGN9-F1
#
_cell.length_a   1.000
_cell.length_b   1.000
_cell.length_c   1.000
_cell.angle_alpha   90.00
_cell.angle_beta   90.00
_cell.angle_gamma   90.00
#
_symmetry.space_group_name_H-M   'P 1'
#
loop_
_entity.id
_entity.type
_entity.pdbx_description
1 polymer ?
#
loop_
_entity_poly.entity_id
_entity_poly.type
_entity_poly.pdbx_seq_one_letter_code
_entity_poly.pdbx_strand_id
1 'polypeptide(L)' 'MEDEIATIRYRFHLPSKVTEEIALDFDRRSFQLRFPPVGEEAAWAALDFHKCSHCPLKPGQSP' A
#
# COMPACT_ATOMS: atom_id res chain seq x y z
N MET A 1 27.41 -2.41 4.50
CA MET A 1 27.10 -2.95 3.16
C MET A 1 25.89 -2.16 2.72
N GLU A 2 26.09 -1.07 1.98
CA GLU A 2 24.97 -0.25 1.48
C GLU A 2 24.11 -1.14 0.58
N ASP A 3 22.86 -1.37 1.00
CA ASP A 3 21.87 -1.97 0.12
C ASP A 3 21.73 -1.04 -1.09
N GLU A 4 22.24 -1.50 -2.22
CA GLU A 4 22.19 -0.76 -3.47
C GLU A 4 20.70 -0.70 -3.87
N ILE A 5 20.06 0.46 -3.74
CA ILE A 5 18.64 0.64 -4.10
C ILE A 5 18.54 0.95 -5.59
N ALA A 6 17.55 0.38 -6.27
CA ALA A 6 17.12 0.83 -7.60
C ALA A 6 15.82 1.59 -7.45
N THR A 7 15.75 2.79 -8.04
CA THR A 7 14.56 3.65 -7.94
C THR A 7 13.97 3.88 -9.32
N ILE A 8 12.66 3.67 -9.46
CA ILE A 8 11.87 4.10 -10.61
C ILE A 8 11.04 5.31 -10.19
N ARG A 9 11.19 6.44 -10.88
CA ARG A 9 10.41 7.67 -10.64
C ARG A 9 9.37 7.87 -11.72
N TYR A 10 8.11 7.93 -11.30
CA TYR A 10 6.99 8.34 -12.15
C TYR A 10 6.71 9.81 -11.93
N ARG A 11 6.75 10.59 -13.00
CA ARG A 11 6.44 12.03 -12.97
C ARG A 11 5.16 12.29 -13.75
N PHE A 12 4.16 12.83 -13.06
CA PHE A 12 2.87 13.17 -13.62
C PHE A 12 2.79 14.68 -13.82
N HIS A 13 2.52 15.10 -15.04
CA HIS A 13 2.27 16.50 -15.37
C HIS A 13 0.75 16.72 -15.39
N LEU A 14 0.25 17.42 -14.36
CA LEU A 14 -1.17 17.70 -14.19
C LEU A 14 -1.53 19.08 -14.76
N PRO A 15 -2.82 19.36 -15.00
CA PRO A 15 -3.28 20.70 -15.34
C PRO A 15 -2.80 21.75 -14.32
N SER A 16 -2.78 23.02 -14.74
CA SER A 16 -2.33 24.13 -13.90
C SER A 16 -0.84 24.08 -13.50
N LYS A 17 -0.01 23.37 -14.31
CA LYS A 17 1.44 23.24 -14.11
C LYS A 17 1.83 22.51 -12.81
N VAL A 18 0.91 21.76 -12.22
CA VAL A 18 1.20 20.90 -11.07
C VAL A 18 1.98 19.68 -11.57
N THR A 19 3.02 19.30 -10.83
CA THR A 19 3.78 18.08 -11.11
C THR A 19 3.79 17.23 -9.85
N GLU A 20 3.27 16.02 -9.97
CA GLU A 20 3.30 15.01 -8.91
C GLU A 20 4.37 13.97 -9.23
N GLU A 21 5.09 13.50 -8.21
CA GLU A 21 6.14 12.49 -8.37
C GLU A 21 5.90 11.33 -7.41
N ILE A 22 5.99 10.10 -7.94
CA ILE A 22 5.94 8.87 -7.16
C ILE A 22 7.27 8.14 -7.38
N ALA A 23 8.01 7.90 -6.30
CA ALA A 23 9.23 7.11 -6.32
C ALA A 23 8.95 5.71 -5.79
N LEU A 24 9.33 4.69 -6.57
CA LEU A 24 9.29 3.29 -6.17
C LEU A 24 10.72 2.80 -5.97
N ASP A 25 11.03 2.40 -4.74
CA ASP A 25 12.34 1.86 -4.38
C ASP A 25 12.30 0.34 -4.38
N PHE A 26 13.31 -0.27 -4.98
CA PHE A 26 13.45 -1.71 -5.12
C PHE A 26 14.76 -2.19 -4.50
N ASP A 27 14.72 -3.36 -3.88
CA ASP A 27 15.92 -4.10 -3.54
C ASP A 27 16.58 -4.58 -4.84
N ARG A 28 17.84 -4.19 -5.12
CA ARG A 28 18.47 -4.50 -6.41
C ARG A 28 18.73 -5.99 -6.66
N ARG A 29 18.83 -6.79 -5.61
CA ARG A 29 19.17 -8.22 -5.75
C ARG A 29 17.95 -9.06 -6.09
N SER A 30 16.86 -8.85 -5.37
CA SER A 30 15.59 -9.57 -5.55
C SER A 30 14.65 -8.88 -6.53
N PHE A 31 14.88 -7.60 -6.81
CA PHE A 31 13.98 -6.71 -7.55
C PHE A 31 12.57 -6.62 -6.93
N GLN A 32 12.46 -6.89 -5.63
CA GLN A 32 11.21 -6.71 -4.89
C GLN A 32 11.05 -5.23 -4.53
N LEU A 33 9.82 -4.75 -4.63
CA LEU A 33 9.45 -3.42 -4.17
C LEU A 33 9.69 -3.34 -2.66
N ARG A 34 10.49 -2.37 -2.24
CA ARG A 34 10.61 -2.01 -0.83
C ARG A 34 9.36 -1.24 -0.48
N PHE A 35 8.40 -1.93 0.14
CA PHE A 35 7.29 -1.24 0.76
C PHE A 35 7.85 -0.21 1.75
N PRO A 36 7.39 1.05 1.72
CA PRO A 36 7.71 1.95 2.81
C PRO A 36 7.32 1.26 4.12
N PRO A 37 8.06 1.48 5.22
CA PRO A 37 7.64 0.97 6.52
C PRO A 37 6.17 1.36 6.72
N VAL A 38 5.36 0.38 7.12
CA VAL A 38 3.92 0.57 7.34
C VAL A 38 3.77 1.81 8.22
N GLY A 39 3.33 2.91 7.61
CA GLY A 39 2.95 4.10 8.35
C GLY A 39 1.77 3.75 9.25
N GLU A 40 1.47 4.61 10.22
CA GLU A 40 0.24 4.47 10.99
C GLU A 40 -0.94 4.27 10.03
N GLU A 41 -1.61 3.12 10.12
CA GLU A 41 -2.79 2.85 9.30
C GLU A 41 -3.78 3.96 9.56
N ALA A 42 -4.24 4.62 8.49
CA ALA A 42 -5.13 5.74 8.65
C ALA A 42 -6.43 5.26 9.35
N ALA A 43 -6.85 5.93 10.42
CA ALA A 43 -7.98 5.49 11.24
C ALA A 43 -9.28 5.28 10.43
N TRP A 44 -9.45 6.00 9.31
CA TRP A 44 -10.60 5.83 8.41
C TRP A 44 -10.57 4.53 7.59
N ALA A 45 -9.40 3.92 7.43
CA ALA A 45 -9.18 2.67 6.69
C ALA A 45 -9.18 1.44 7.61
N ALA A 46 -9.41 1.63 8.91
CA ALA A 46 -9.57 0.53 9.86
C ALA A 46 -10.78 -0.32 9.43
N LEU A 47 -10.55 -1.62 9.24
CA LEU A 47 -11.61 -2.56 8.89
C LEU A 47 -12.34 -2.97 10.16
N ASP A 48 -13.61 -2.58 10.27
CA ASP A 48 -14.49 -3.08 11.32
C ASP A 48 -15.22 -4.35 10.88
N PHE A 49 -15.32 -5.30 11.81
CA PHE A 49 -16.10 -6.52 11.61
C PHE A 49 -17.56 -6.28 12.02
N HIS A 50 -18.47 -6.22 11.04
CA HIS A 50 -19.90 -6.08 11.28
C HIS A 50 -20.65 -7.39 10.98
N LYS A 51 -20.96 -8.16 12.03
CA LYS A 51 -21.88 -9.31 11.91
C LYS A 51 -23.32 -8.80 11.80
N CYS A 52 -24.00 -9.10 10.70
CA CYS A 52 -25.43 -8.78 10.59
C CYS A 52 -26.27 -9.65 11.54
N SER A 53 -27.42 -9.12 11.97
CA SER A 53 -28.31 -9.76 12.97
C SER A 53 -28.83 -11.13 12.56
N HIS A 54 -28.89 -11.40 11.25
CA HIS A 54 -29.33 -12.67 10.67
C HIS A 54 -28.22 -13.43 9.93
N CYS A 55 -26.94 -13.18 10.24
CA CYS A 55 -25.86 -13.86 9.55
C CYS A 55 -25.91 -15.38 9.80
N PRO A 56 -26.11 -16.23 8.77
CA PRO A 56 -26.22 -17.68 8.94
C PRO A 56 -24.87 -18.35 9.19
N LEU A 57 -23.77 -17.64 8.91
CA LEU A 57 -22.40 -18.14 9.06
C LEU A 57 -21.90 -17.95 10.49
N LYS A 58 -21.26 -18.99 11.02
CA LYS A 58 -20.54 -18.90 12.30
C LYS A 58 -19.19 -18.18 12.10
N PRO A 59 -18.64 -17.52 13.13
CA PRO A 59 -17.29 -16.95 13.05
C PRO A 59 -16.29 -18.04 12.62
N GLY A 60 -15.47 -17.73 11.61
CA GLY A 60 -14.50 -18.67 11.03
C GLY A 60 -15.03 -19.53 9.88
N GLN A 61 -16.25 -19.32 9.40
CA GLN A 61 -16.77 -19.94 8.19
C GLN A 61 -16.78 -18.95 7.02
N SER A 62 -16.18 -19.36 5.90
CA SER A 62 -16.29 -18.73 4.59
C SER A 62 -17.27 -19.55 3.73
N PRO A 63 -17.93 -18.96 2.71
CA PRO A 63 -18.62 -19.73 1.67
C PRO A 63 -17.70 -20.75 0.98
#